data_AF-A0A292YHB8-F1
#
_entry.id   AF-A0A292YHB8-F1
#
_cell.length_a   1.000
_cell.length_b   1.000
_cell.length_c   1.000
_cell.angle_alpha   90.00
_cell.angle_beta   90.00
_cell.angle_gamma   90.00
#
_symmetry.space_group_name_H-M   'P 1'
#
loop_
_entity.id
_entity.type
_entity.pdbx_description
1 polymer ?
#
loop_
_entity_poly.entity_id
_entity_poly.type
_entity_poly.pdbx_seq_one_letter_code
_entity_poly.pdbx_strand_id
1 'polypeptide(L)' 'MKDIEKRYKSLAKRFHTDVGGNEEKMKEINTAYKILKEYITNYKFTFNEDEIKKQYPEEFLKNFKVFE' A
#
# COMPACT_ATOMS: atom_id res chain seq x y z
N MET A 1 -8.76 -2.24 8.70
CA MET A 1 -7.86 -3.31 9.17
C MET A 1 -8.39 -4.71 8.90
N LYS A 2 -9.62 -5.03 9.34
CA LYS A 2 -10.25 -6.37 9.16
C LYS A 2 -10.23 -6.88 7.71
N ASP A 3 -10.49 -6.02 6.73
CA ASP A 3 -10.54 -6.43 5.32
C ASP A 3 -9.17 -6.80 4.75
N ILE A 4 -8.13 -6.08 5.15
CA ILE A 4 -6.75 -6.34 4.71
C ILE A 4 -6.24 -7.65 5.30
N GLU A 5 -6.51 -7.89 6.58
CA GLU A 5 -6.18 -9.17 7.21
C GLU A 5 -6.94 -10.34 6.57
N LYS A 6 -8.23 -10.16 6.26
CA LYS A 6 -9.03 -11.18 5.59
C LYS A 6 -8.47 -11.49 4.20
N ARG A 7 -8.11 -10.46 3.42
CA ARG A 7 -7.52 -10.63 2.09
C ARG A 7 -6.14 -11.28 2.16
N TYR A 8 -5.30 -10.86 3.09
CA TYR A 8 -4.00 -11.47 3.36
C TYR A 8 -4.14 -12.97 3.66
N LYS A 9 -5.00 -13.35 4.61
CA LYS A 9 -5.23 -14.77 4.97
C LYS A 9 -5.72 -15.58 3.77
N SER A 10 -6.62 -15.02 2.96
CA SER A 10 -7.12 -15.68 1.75
C SER A 10 -6.02 -15.91 0.72
N LEU A 11 -5.13 -14.94 0.53
CA LEU A 11 -4.02 -15.03 -0.43
C LEU A 11 -2.93 -15.97 0.11
N ALA A 12 -2.60 -15.88 1.39
CA ALA A 12 -1.65 -16.76 2.06
C ALA A 12 -2.08 -18.23 1.91
N LYS A 13 -3.35 -18.55 2.17
CA LYS A 13 -3.88 -19.92 2.00
C LYS A 13 -3.75 -20.43 0.55
N ARG A 14 -3.77 -19.54 -0.44
CA ARG A 14 -3.66 -19.91 -1.87
C ARG A 14 -2.21 -20.09 -2.33
N PHE A 15 -1.28 -19.30 -1.80
CA PHE A 15 0.10 -19.23 -2.29
C PHE A 15 1.15 -19.77 -1.32
N HIS A 16 0.75 -20.28 -0.15
CA HIS A 16 1.68 -20.87 0.80
C HIS A 16 2.45 -22.05 0.19
N THR A 17 3.76 -22.10 0.45
CA THR A 17 4.65 -23.15 -0.07
C THR A 17 4.25 -24.55 0.40
N ASP A 18 3.74 -24.67 1.63
CA ASP A 18 3.27 -25.95 2.20
C ASP A 18 2.09 -26.57 1.43
N VAL A 19 1.37 -25.79 0.62
CA VAL A 19 0.28 -26.31 -0.24
C VAL A 19 0.69 -26.38 -1.72
N GLY A 20 2.00 -26.35 -2.01
CA GLY A 20 2.52 -26.31 -3.38
C GLY A 20 2.34 -24.94 -4.07
N GLY A 21 2.17 -23.87 -3.28
CA GLY A 21 2.04 -22.50 -3.77
C GLY A 21 3.36 -21.89 -4.26
N ASN A 22 3.28 -20.65 -4.74
CA ASN A 22 4.43 -19.93 -5.29
C ASN A 22 5.09 -19.04 -4.22
N GLU A 23 6.36 -19.31 -3.92
CA GLU A 23 7.14 -18.59 -2.91
C GLU A 23 7.32 -17.10 -3.23
N GLU A 24 7.58 -16.74 -4.49
CA GLU A 24 7.73 -15.36 -4.93
C GLU A 24 6.42 -14.59 -4.72
N LYS A 25 5.28 -15.20 -5.07
CA LYS A 25 3.96 -14.62 -4.80
C LYS A 25 3.72 -14.46 -3.31
N MET A 26 4.11 -15.42 -2.49
CA MET A 26 3.98 -15.29 -1.04
C MET A 26 4.85 -14.14 -0.49
N LYS A 27 6.06 -13.93 -1.02
CA LYS A 27 6.94 -12.78 -0.67
C LYS A 27 6.31 -11.44 -1.08
N GLU A 28 5.73 -11.35 -2.28
CA GLU A 28 5.00 -10.16 -2.73
C GLU A 28 3.83 -9.84 -1.79
N ILE A 29 3.02 -10.85 -1.45
CA ILE A 29 1.86 -10.71 -0.56
C ILE A 29 2.28 -10.25 0.84
N ASN A 30 3.34 -10.84 1.40
CA ASN A 30 3.88 -10.46 2.71
C ASN A 30 4.37 -9.00 2.72
N THR A 31 5.07 -8.60 1.66
CA THR A 31 5.58 -7.22 1.51
C THR A 31 4.44 -6.21 1.44
N ALA A 32 3.45 -6.46 0.57
CA ALA A 32 2.29 -5.60 0.43
C ALA A 32 1.49 -5.48 1.74
N TYR A 33 1.28 -6.61 2.44
CA TYR A 33 0.60 -6.61 3.74
C TYR A 33 1.35 -5.79 4.79
N LYS A 34 2.69 -5.91 4.86
CA LYS A 34 3.51 -5.13 5.78
C LYS A 34 3.36 -3.63 5.53
N ILE A 35 3.49 -3.20 4.27
CA ILE A 35 3.38 -1.78 3.88
C ILE A 35 2.01 -1.22 4.29
N LEU A 36 0.93 -1.92 3.93
CA LEU A 36 -0.43 -1.48 4.25
C LEU A 36 -0.69 -1.46 5.75
N LYS A 37 -0.23 -2.47 6.48
CA LYS A 37 -0.37 -2.54 7.94
C LYS A 37 0.39 -1.41 8.63
N GLU A 38 1.62 -1.14 8.21
CA GLU A 38 2.44 -0.06 8.75
C GLU A 38 1.80 1.30 8.49
N TYR A 39 1.30 1.54 7.28
CA TYR A 39 0.62 2.79 6.93
C TYR A 39 -0.64 3.00 7.75
N ILE A 40 -1.48 1.96 7.91
CA ILE A 40 -2.74 2.07 8.66
C ILE A 40 -2.50 2.21 10.15
N THR A 41 -1.47 1.54 10.69
CA THR A 41 -1.10 1.65 12.10
C THR A 41 -0.54 3.04 12.41
N ASN A 42 0.26 3.59 11.51
CA ASN A 42 0.84 4.92 11.62
C ASN A 42 0.10 5.92 10.71
N TYR A 43 -1.24 5.85 10.71
CA TYR A 43 -2.09 6.61 9.80
C TYR A 43 -1.64 8.08 9.70
N LYS A 44 -1.25 8.50 8.49
CA LYS A 44 -0.78 9.86 8.22
C LYS A 44 -1.88 10.74 7.63
N PHE A 45 -2.43 10.34 6.49
CA PHE A 45 -3.46 11.07 5.76
C PHE A 45 -4.28 10.11 4.89
N THR A 46 -5.40 10.55 4.33
CA THR A 46 -6.10 9.76 3.31
C THR A 46 -5.43 9.96 1.96
N PHE A 47 -5.40 8.93 1.11
CA PHE A 47 -4.95 9.06 -0.29
C PHE A 47 -5.91 9.84 -1.20
N ASN A 48 -6.70 10.78 -0.64
CA ASN A 48 -7.52 11.70 -1.41
C ASN A 48 -6.65 12.81 -2.01
N GLU A 49 -6.97 13.25 -3.22
CA GLU A 49 -6.20 14.26 -3.95
C GLU A 49 -6.07 15.57 -3.16
N ASP A 50 -7.15 16.04 -2.54
CA ASP A 50 -7.11 17.26 -1.72
C ASP A 50 -6.22 17.12 -0.49
N GLU A 51 -6.21 15.94 0.15
CA GLU A 51 -5.35 15.68 1.32
C GLU A 51 -3.89 15.56 0.89
N ILE A 52 -3.61 14.93 -0.25
CA ILE A 52 -2.25 14.85 -0.80
C ILE A 52 -1.73 16.26 -1.17
N LYS A 53 -2.55 17.10 -1.81
CA LYS A 53 -2.21 18.50 -2.13
C LYS A 53 -1.87 19.33 -0.89
N LYS A 54 -2.59 19.11 0.21
CA LYS A 54 -2.31 19.79 1.50
C LYS A 54 -1.02 19.31 2.14
N GLN A 55 -0.74 18.01 2.07
CA GLN A 55 0.45 17.42 2.72
C GLN A 55 1.73 17.61 1.89
N TYR A 56 1.63 17.72 0.56
CA TYR A 56 2.75 17.88 -0.37
C TYR A 56 2.52 19.02 -1.38
N PRO A 57 2.40 20.27 -0.92
CA PRO A 57 2.14 21.40 -1.80
C PRO A 57 3.27 21.60 -2.84
N GLU A 58 4.54 21.34 -2.48
CA GLU A 58 5.68 21.50 -3.39
C GLU A 58 5.70 20.50 -4.56
N GLU A 59 5.23 19.28 -4.38
CA GLU A 59 5.13 18.27 -5.45
C GLU A 59 4.10 18.70 -6.50
N PHE A 60 3.04 19.40 -6.06
CA PHE A 60 2.05 19.98 -6.96
C PHE A 60 2.60 21.20 -7.71
N LEU A 61 3.38 22.04 -7.04
CA LEU A 61 4.00 23.23 -7.63
C LEU A 61 5.07 22.88 -8.69
N LYS A 62 5.75 21.71 -8.59
CA LYS A 62 6.68 21.24 -9.65
C LYS A 62 5.99 21.01 -10.99
N ASN A 63 4.72 20.59 -11.00
CA ASN A 63 3.93 20.45 -12.23
C ASN A 63 3.50 21.81 -12.80
N PHE A 64 3.55 22.87 -11.99
CA PHE A 64 3.34 24.26 -12.39
C PHE A 64 4.68 24.99 -12.56
N LYS A 65 5.72 24.33 -13.11
CA LYS A 65 6.84 25.09 -13.67
C LYS A 65 6.28 25.95 -14.81
N VAL A 66 6.04 27.19 -14.41
CA VAL A 66 5.64 28.35 -15.17
C VAL A 66 6.46 28.38 -16.44
N PHE A 67 5.76 28.46 -17.57
CA PHE A 67 6.31 28.98 -18.81
C PHE A 67 6.90 30.37 -18.49
N GLU A 68 8.22 30.47 -18.33
CA GLU A 68 8.99 31.70 -18.50
C GLU A 68 9.74 31.65 -19.82
#